data_AF-A0A4U5V5Y0-F1
#
_entry.id   AF-A0A4U5V5Y0-F1
#
_cell.length_a   1.000
_cell.length_b   1.000
_cell.length_c   1.000
_cell.angle_alpha   90.00
_cell.angle_beta   90.00
_cell.angle_gamma   90.00
#
_symmetry.space_group_name_H-M   'P 1'
#
loop_
_entity.id
_entity.type
_entity.pdbx_description
1 polymer ?
#
loop_
_entity_poly.entity_id
_entity_poly.type
_entity_poly.pdbx_seq_one_letter_code
_entity_poly.pdbx_strand_id
1 'polypeptide(L)'
;MVDSRVVRLVCDTISSRSARLCAAALATLANRIRVNRGLSHLKTTVGVDGTVYRKHPNFSEELQATVRRLAPECDITFLISEDGSGRGAAMVAAVAQRLDRQSRLLEDIDGEGEDEEEEEVEEEEEEEEEDK
;
A
#
# COMPACT_ATOMS: atom_id res chain seq x y z
N MET A 1 -23.07 1.09 41.75
CA MET A 1 -21.98 0.09 41.58
C MET A 1 -22.32 -1.00 40.56
N VAL A 2 -23.60 -1.19 40.21
CA VAL A 2 -24.02 -2.16 39.16
C VAL A 2 -23.84 -1.58 37.76
N ASP A 3 -24.17 -0.29 37.56
CA ASP A 3 -24.12 0.35 36.24
C ASP A 3 -22.72 0.40 35.64
N SER A 4 -21.70 0.74 36.44
CA SER A 4 -20.30 0.76 35.97
C SER A 4 -19.80 -0.63 35.57
N ARG A 5 -20.30 -1.70 36.19
CA ARG A 5 -19.98 -3.09 35.78
C ARG A 5 -20.66 -3.46 34.48
N VAL A 6 -21.92 -3.05 34.30
CA VAL A 6 -22.65 -3.27 33.05
C VAL A 6 -21.99 -2.51 31.90
N VAL A 7 -21.64 -1.24 32.09
CA VAL A 7 -20.93 -0.43 31.08
C VAL A 7 -19.61 -1.09 30.70
N ARG A 8 -18.80 -1.52 31.69
CA ARG A 8 -17.55 -2.24 31.41
C ARG A 8 -17.77 -3.50 30.59
N LEU A 9 -18.75 -4.32 30.96
CA LEU A 9 -19.06 -5.56 30.23
C LEU A 9 -19.46 -5.29 28.78
N VAL A 10 -20.25 -4.24 28.54
CA VAL A 10 -20.65 -3.82 27.20
C VAL A 10 -19.42 -3.36 26.40
N CYS A 11 -18.56 -2.53 26.97
CA CYS A 11 -17.31 -2.08 26.33
C CYS A 11 -16.38 -3.26 25.99
N ASP A 12 -16.18 -4.18 26.93
CA ASP A 12 -15.35 -5.38 26.74
C ASP A 12 -15.94 -6.26 25.62
N THR A 13 -17.26 -6.42 25.59
CA THR A 13 -17.95 -7.22 24.55
C THR A 13 -17.82 -6.58 23.17
N ILE A 14 -18.05 -5.26 23.06
CA ILE A 14 -17.99 -4.54 21.78
C ILE A 14 -16.56 -4.52 21.24
N SER A 15 -15.58 -4.19 22.08
CA SER A 15 -14.18 -4.13 21.69
C SER A 15 -13.64 -5.50 21.28
N SER A 16 -13.95 -6.56 22.03
CA SER A 16 -13.56 -7.94 21.71
C SER A 16 -14.18 -8.41 20.39
N ARG A 17 -15.46 -8.11 20.16
CA ARG A 17 -16.13 -8.45 18.89
C ARG A 17 -15.46 -7.72 17.73
N SER A 18 -15.16 -6.44 17.88
CA SER A 18 -14.48 -5.65 16.85
C SER A 18 -13.11 -6.22 16.51
N ALA A 19 -12.28 -6.54 17.51
CA ALA A 19 -10.96 -7.16 17.32
C ALA A 19 -11.05 -8.49 16.56
N ARG A 20 -12.01 -9.36 16.92
CA ARG A 20 -12.22 -10.66 16.26
C ARG A 20 -12.68 -10.54 14.80
N LEU A 21 -13.53 -9.55 14.50
CA LEU A 21 -13.97 -9.30 13.13
C LEU A 21 -12.81 -8.78 12.26
N CYS A 22 -12.02 -7.84 12.77
CA CYS A 22 -10.80 -7.39 12.10
C CYS A 22 -9.82 -8.55 11.88
N ALA A 23 -9.64 -9.41 12.88
CA ALA A 23 -8.79 -10.59 12.79
C ALA A 23 -9.26 -11.57 11.71
N ALA A 24 -10.57 -11.81 11.58
CA ALA A 24 -11.11 -12.70 10.55
C ALA A 24 -10.85 -12.16 9.13
N ALA A 25 -11.03 -10.86 8.92
CA ALA A 25 -10.70 -10.21 7.65
C ALA A 25 -9.20 -10.33 7.33
N LEU A 26 -8.33 -10.05 8.32
CA LEU A 26 -6.89 -10.12 8.13
C LEU A 26 -6.40 -11.55 7.87
N ALA A 27 -6.92 -12.54 8.61
CA ALA A 27 -6.63 -13.95 8.39
C ALA A 27 -7.02 -14.40 6.98
N THR A 28 -8.14 -13.89 6.46
CA THR A 28 -8.59 -14.17 5.08
C THR A 28 -7.61 -13.58 4.06
N LEU A 29 -7.18 -12.33 4.25
CA LEU A 29 -6.21 -11.68 3.36
C LEU A 29 -4.85 -12.39 3.38
N ALA A 30 -4.33 -12.73 4.56
CA ALA A 30 -3.07 -13.44 4.71
C ALA A 30 -3.12 -14.80 4.02
N ASN A 31 -4.18 -15.58 4.24
CA ASN A 31 -4.37 -16.85 3.54
C ASN A 31 -4.50 -16.67 2.02
N ARG A 32 -5.20 -15.62 1.57
CA ARG A 32 -5.32 -15.30 0.15
C ARG A 32 -3.94 -15.03 -0.47
N ILE A 33 -3.11 -14.21 0.18
CA ILE A 33 -1.73 -13.94 -0.25
C ILE A 33 -0.91 -15.23 -0.29
N ARG A 34 -0.99 -16.06 0.76
CA ARG A 34 -0.29 -17.34 0.87
C ARG A 34 -0.63 -18.27 -0.30
N VAL A 35 -1.93 -18.46 -0.57
CA VAL A 35 -2.45 -19.32 -1.64
C VAL A 35 -2.06 -18.76 -3.02
N ASN A 36 -2.22 -17.46 -3.24
CA ASN A 36 -1.87 -16.83 -4.52
C ASN A 36 -0.37 -16.98 -4.85
N ARG A 37 0.48 -17.06 -3.83
CA ARG A 37 1.93 -17.30 -3.98
C ARG A 37 2.31 -18.78 -4.00
N GLY A 38 1.34 -19.70 -3.87
CA GLY A 38 1.60 -21.15 -3.82
C GLY A 38 2.39 -21.60 -2.59
N LEU A 39 2.33 -20.84 -1.49
CA LEU A 39 3.13 -21.11 -0.30
C LEU A 39 2.41 -22.06 0.67
N SER A 40 3.16 -23.02 1.24
CA SER A 40 2.67 -23.83 2.36
C SER A 40 2.49 -22.96 3.61
N HIS A 41 3.47 -22.09 3.89
CA HIS A 41 3.48 -21.17 5.03
C HIS A 41 3.81 -19.74 4.57
N LEU A 42 3.14 -18.73 5.13
CA LEU A 42 3.39 -17.32 4.82
C LEU A 42 4.02 -16.62 6.03
N LYS A 43 5.23 -16.09 5.87
CA LYS A 43 5.80 -15.12 6.81
C LYS A 43 5.62 -13.71 6.28
N THR A 44 4.95 -12.84 7.03
CA THR A 44 4.65 -11.48 6.57
C THR A 44 4.53 -10.49 7.71
N THR A 45 4.56 -9.20 7.38
CA THR A 45 4.41 -8.10 8.33
C THR A 45 3.20 -7.27 7.96
N VAL A 46 2.36 -6.98 8.95
CA VAL A 46 1.19 -6.10 8.80
C VAL A 46 1.51 -4.78 9.49
N GLY A 47 1.51 -3.70 8.70
CA GLY A 47 1.57 -2.35 9.23
C GLY A 47 0.22 -1.98 9.86
N VAL A 48 0.25 -1.46 11.09
CA VAL A 48 -0.94 -1.09 11.85
C VAL A 48 -0.86 0.36 12.28
N ASP A 49 -1.95 1.09 12.08
CA ASP A 49 -2.17 2.43 12.61
C ASP A 49 -3.57 2.49 13.24
N GLY A 50 -3.79 3.44 14.14
CA GLY A 50 -5.07 3.67 14.80
C GLY A 50 -4.97 3.73 16.33
N THR A 51 -5.74 4.65 16.91
CA THR A 51 -5.75 4.88 18.36
C THR A 51 -6.34 3.71 19.14
N VAL A 52 -7.35 3.02 18.61
CA VAL A 52 -7.94 1.84 19.27
C VAL A 52 -6.91 0.73 19.40
N TYR A 53 -6.19 0.39 18.33
CA TYR A 53 -5.16 -0.63 18.38
C TYR A 53 -4.01 -0.27 19.34
N ARG A 54 -3.61 1.00 19.38
CA ARG A 54 -2.52 1.49 20.24
C ARG A 54 -2.90 1.64 21.72
N LYS A 55 -4.10 2.13 22.02
CA LYS A 55 -4.47 2.61 23.37
C LYS A 55 -5.49 1.73 24.08
N HIS A 56 -6.25 0.91 23.37
CA HIS A 56 -7.21 0.02 24.02
C HIS A 56 -6.46 -1.12 24.71
N PRO A 57 -6.75 -1.43 25.99
CA PRO A 57 -5.92 -2.32 26.80
C PRO A 57 -5.81 -3.75 26.23
N ASN A 58 -6.88 -4.23 25.58
CA ASN A 58 -6.98 -5.63 25.16
C ASN A 58 -7.09 -5.83 23.64
N PHE A 59 -7.20 -4.74 22.85
CA PHE A 59 -7.63 -4.87 21.45
C PHE A 59 -6.56 -5.52 20.57
N SER A 60 -5.31 -5.06 20.70
CA SER A 60 -4.18 -5.57 19.93
C SER A 60 -3.93 -7.04 20.24
N GLU A 61 -3.93 -7.42 21.51
CA GLU A 61 -3.75 -8.81 21.95
C GLU A 61 -4.86 -9.73 21.42
N GLU A 62 -6.13 -9.35 21.58
CA GLU A 62 -7.28 -10.15 21.11
C GLU A 62 -7.24 -10.32 19.59
N LEU A 63 -6.90 -9.25 18.85
CA LEU A 63 -6.76 -9.29 17.40
C LEU A 63 -5.64 -10.27 16.99
N GLN A 64 -4.44 -10.12 17.56
CA GLN A 64 -3.30 -10.97 17.23
C GLN A 64 -3.54 -12.45 17.58
N ALA A 65 -4.10 -12.72 18.76
CA ALA A 65 -4.45 -14.08 19.18
C ALA A 65 -5.49 -14.70 18.24
N THR A 66 -6.52 -13.93 17.86
CA THR A 66 -7.55 -14.41 16.94
C THR A 66 -6.99 -14.67 15.55
N VAL A 67 -6.11 -13.81 15.03
CA VAL A 67 -5.46 -14.03 13.73
C VAL A 67 -4.64 -15.32 13.73
N ARG A 68 -3.80 -15.55 14.76
CA ARG A 68 -3.01 -16.79 14.90
C ARG A 68 -3.89 -18.03 14.92
N ARG A 69 -5.06 -17.95 15.56
CA ARG A 69 -6.04 -19.05 15.60
C ARG A 69 -6.72 -19.30 14.25
N LEU A 70 -7.00 -18.25 13.47
CA LEU A 70 -7.73 -18.34 12.20
C LEU A 70 -6.82 -18.60 10.99
N ALA A 71 -5.54 -18.23 11.06
CA ALA A 71 -4.56 -18.44 10.01
C ALA A 71 -3.24 -19.01 10.60
N PRO A 72 -3.26 -20.26 11.07
CA PRO A 72 -2.08 -20.89 11.70
C PRO A 72 -0.89 -21.05 10.72
N GLU A 73 -1.16 -21.10 9.42
CA GLU A 73 -0.13 -21.17 8.36
C GLU A 73 0.45 -19.80 7.98
N CYS A 74 0.12 -18.75 8.72
CA CYS A 74 0.59 -17.40 8.46
C CYS A 74 1.27 -16.82 9.71
N ASP A 75 2.61 -16.78 9.71
CA ASP A 75 3.39 -16.05 10.70
C ASP A 75 3.33 -14.54 10.40
N ILE A 76 2.53 -13.83 11.19
CA ILE A 76 2.26 -12.40 11.01
C ILE A 76 2.92 -11.61 12.14
N THR A 77 3.87 -10.76 11.77
CA THR A 77 4.43 -9.73 12.64
C THR A 77 3.62 -8.44 12.50
N PHE A 78 3.18 -7.85 13.62
CA PHE A 78 2.44 -6.59 13.61
C PHE A 78 3.38 -5.43 13.93
N LEU A 79 3.51 -4.47 13.01
CA LEU A 79 4.36 -3.29 13.17
C LEU A 79 3.49 -2.04 13.28
N ILE A 80 3.61 -1.32 14.39
CA ILE A 80 2.87 -0.07 14.59
C ILE A 80 3.55 1.05 13.79
N SER A 81 2.78 1.78 12.98
CA SER A 81 3.27 3.00 12.33
C SER A 81 3.28 4.16 13.33
N GLU A 82 4.46 4.75 13.55
CA GLU A 82 4.64 5.89 14.45
C GLU A 82 4.16 7.19 13.81
N ASP A 83 4.53 7.44 12.54
CA ASP A 83 4.22 8.67 11.80
C ASP A 83 2.94 8.56 10.96
N GLY A 84 2.11 7.55 11.22
CA GLY A 84 0.90 7.26 10.45
C GLY A 84 1.19 6.89 8.99
N SER A 85 0.47 7.47 8.04
CA SER A 85 0.62 7.17 6.60
C SER A 85 1.65 8.05 5.88
N GLY A 86 2.18 9.10 6.53
CA GLY A 86 2.96 10.16 5.88
C GLY A 86 4.23 9.64 5.17
N ARG A 87 4.99 8.76 5.83
CA ARG A 87 6.19 8.16 5.22
C ARG A 87 5.86 7.31 4.00
N GLY A 88 4.80 6.51 4.07
CA GLY A 88 4.34 5.70 2.93
C GLY A 88 3.87 6.57 1.76
N ALA A 89 3.11 7.63 2.05
CA ALA A 89 2.64 8.57 1.04
C ALA A 89 3.81 9.28 0.32
N ALA A 90 4.82 9.72 1.06
CA ALA A 90 6.02 10.34 0.49
C ALA A 90 6.79 9.38 -0.43
N MET A 91 6.92 8.10 -0.04
CA MET A 91 7.56 7.08 -0.88
C MET A 91 6.81 6.86 -2.19
N VAL A 92 5.47 6.78 -2.15
CA VAL A 92 4.64 6.66 -3.35
C VAL A 92 4.78 7.89 -4.24
N ALA A 93 4.73 9.10 -3.65
CA ALA A 93 4.88 10.34 -4.39
C ALA A 93 6.25 10.45 -5.09
N ALA A 94 7.34 10.04 -4.43
CA ALA A 94 8.67 10.01 -5.02
C ALA A 94 8.75 9.07 -6.23
N VAL A 95 8.12 7.88 -6.15
CA VAL A 95 8.08 6.94 -7.28
C VAL A 95 7.21 7.49 -8.41
N ALA A 96 6.03 8.05 -8.10
CA ALA A 96 5.15 8.66 -9.10
C ALA A 96 5.85 9.82 -9.83
N GLN A 97 6.54 10.70 -9.10
CA GLN A 97 7.32 11.80 -9.69
C GLN A 97 8.45 11.27 -10.58
N ARG A 98 9.12 10.19 -10.19
CA ARG A 98 10.17 9.57 -11.02
C ARG A 98 9.59 9.02 -12.32
N LEU A 99 8.45 8.34 -12.27
CA LEU A 99 7.79 7.79 -13.45
C LEU A 99 7.27 8.89 -14.39
N ASP A 100 6.67 9.95 -13.84
CA ASP A 100 6.25 11.13 -14.61
C ASP A 100 7.44 11.78 -15.33
N ARG A 101 8.57 11.95 -14.63
CA ARG A 101 9.80 12.45 -15.25
C ARG A 101 10.32 11.53 -16.36
N GLN A 102 10.26 10.21 -16.19
CA GLN A 102 10.66 9.26 -17.23
C GLN A 102 9.72 9.29 -18.44
N SER A 103 8.41 9.46 -18.23
CA SER A 103 7.44 9.62 -19.32
C SER A 103 7.74 10.86 -20.15
N ARG A 104 7.95 12.01 -19.49
CA ARG A 104 8.25 13.27 -20.19
C ARG A 104 9.55 13.20 -20.98
N LEU A 105 10.59 12.57 -20.42
CA LEU A 105 11.84 12.38 -21.17
C LEU A 105 11.67 11.50 -22.42
N LEU A 106 10.73 10.55 -22.43
CA LEU A 106 10.43 9.76 -23.63
C LEU A 106 9.62 10.60 -24.64
N GLU A 107 8.68 11.40 -24.16
CA GLU A 107 7.94 12.36 -25.00
C GLU A 107 8.88 13.41 -25.64
N ASP A 108 9.90 13.87 -24.90
CA ASP A 108 10.90 14.83 -25.42
C ASP A 108 11.80 14.19 -26.50
N ILE A 109 12.18 12.90 -26.36
CA ILE A 109 12.99 12.17 -27.36
C ILE A 109 12.19 11.88 -28.62
N ASP A 110 10.90 11.53 -28.48
CA ASP A 110 10.03 11.30 -29.63
C ASP A 110 9.71 12.63 -30.37
N GLY A 111 9.77 13.77 -29.67
CA GLY A 111 9.60 15.11 -30.27
C GLY A 111 10.86 15.65 -30.96
N GLU A 112 12.05 15.44 -30.39
CA GLU A 112 13.32 15.86 -31.03
C GLU A 112 13.55 15.13 -32.37
N GLY A 113 13.04 13.90 -32.54
CA GLY A 113 13.11 13.18 -33.82
C GLY A 113 12.15 13.69 -34.90
N GLU A 114 11.05 14.35 -34.53
CA GLU A 114 10.15 15.00 -35.50
C GLU A 114 10.73 16.37 -35.93
N ASP A 115 11.37 17.10 -35.01
CA ASP A 115 12.03 18.38 -35.30
C ASP A 115 13.28 18.21 -36.21
N GLU A 116 14.08 17.14 -36.03
CA GLU A 116 15.23 16.83 -36.90
C GLU A 116 14.82 16.41 -38.32
N GLU A 117 13.70 15.69 -38.48
CA GLU A 117 13.18 15.31 -39.81
C GLU A 117 12.58 16.50 -40.57
N GLU A 118 11.98 17.49 -39.89
CA GLU A 118 11.50 18.72 -40.53
C GLU A 118 12.66 19.64 -40.98
N GLU A 119 13.73 19.76 -40.17
CA GLU A 119 14.92 20.54 -40.56
C GLU A 119 15.69 19.91 -41.75
N GLU A 120 15.83 18.57 -41.82
CA GLU A 120 16.48 17.90 -42.96
C GLU A 120 15.67 18.06 -44.27
N VAL A 121 14.33 18.07 -44.20
CA VAL A 121 13.47 18.27 -45.38
C VAL A 121 13.50 19.71 -45.86
N GLU A 122 13.56 20.70 -44.95
CA GLU A 122 13.71 22.11 -45.33
C GLU A 122 15.09 22.39 -45.96
N GLU A 123 16.18 21.80 -45.46
CA GLU A 123 17.50 21.93 -46.06
C GLU A 123 17.59 21.29 -47.46
N GLU A 124 16.96 20.12 -47.68
CA GLU A 124 16.89 19.49 -49.01
C GLU A 124 16.04 20.30 -50.01
N GLU A 125 14.95 20.94 -49.58
CA GLU A 125 14.13 21.81 -50.44
C GLU A 125 14.86 23.11 -50.83
N GLU A 126 15.68 23.69 -49.94
CA GLU A 126 16.49 24.87 -50.24
C GLU A 126 17.64 24.57 -51.23
N GLU A 127 18.31 23.41 -51.11
CA GLU A 127 19.36 23.00 -52.05
C GLU A 127 18.82 22.72 -53.47
N GLU A 128 17.60 22.19 -53.60
CA GLU A 128 16.95 21.97 -54.91
C GLU A 128 16.48 23.28 -55.59
N GLU A 129 16.27 24.35 -54.82
CA GLU A 129 15.87 25.67 -55.35
C GLU A 129 17.08 26.49 -55.85
N GLU A 130 18.26 26.32 -55.25
CA GLU A 130 19.49 27.03 -55.68
C GLU A 130 20.12 26.47 -56.97
N ASP A 131 19.84 25.22 -57.35
CA ASP A 131 20.42 24.58 -58.55
C ASP A 131 19.56 24.73 -59.84
N LYS A 132 18.55 25.62 -59.82
CA LYS A 132 17.65 25.97 -60.95
C LYS A 132 17.87 27.37 -61.52
#